data_AF-A0A2W1AAF9-F1
#
_entry.id   AF-A0A2W1AAF9-F1
#
_cell.length_a   1.000
_cell.length_b   1.000
_cell.length_c   1.000
_cell.angle_alpha   90.00
_cell.angle_beta   90.00
_cell.angle_gamma   90.00
#
_symmetry.space_group_name_H-M   'P 1'
#
loop_
_entity.id
_entity.type
_entity.pdbx_description
1 polymer ?
#
loop_
_entity_poly.entity_id
_entity_poly.type
_entity_poly.pdbx_seq_one_letter_code
_entity_poly.pdbx_strand_id
1 'polypeptide(L)'
;MPALILAGLVVFVIRPAILGAVLARARMSWEAHAFVAWFGPRGLNSLLLALLVVQAGIPGGELLLATVGVVVLASVVIHGATASPAAAWYARRAAREVLVEEREGSALGLFAEEDEEEIPRITPEQLHQMMSELSPVVLDVRSRMSYDSEQAHIPGDIRVLPDEVIEWAENQDRNRPIVAYCS
;
A
#
# COMPACT_ATOMS: atom_id res chain seq x y z
N MET A 1 -0.47 -37.21 -2.28
CA MET A 1 -0.56 -36.68 -0.90
C MET A 1 0.58 -35.76 -0.50
N PRO A 2 1.88 -36.12 -0.58
CA PRO A 2 2.97 -35.25 -0.08
C PRO A 2 3.06 -33.90 -0.79
N ALA A 3 2.81 -33.88 -2.12
CA ALA A 3 2.74 -32.65 -2.91
C ALA A 3 1.69 -31.64 -2.41
N LEU A 4 0.50 -32.12 -2.03
CA LEU A 4 -0.59 -31.27 -1.54
C LEU A 4 -0.30 -30.71 -0.13
N ILE A 5 0.36 -31.52 0.72
CA ILE A 5 0.80 -31.08 2.04
C ILE A 5 1.87 -29.98 1.90
N LEU A 6 2.84 -30.18 1.03
CA LEU A 6 3.86 -29.17 0.73
C LEU A 6 3.24 -27.90 0.13
N ALA A 7 2.27 -28.05 -0.77
CA ALA A 7 1.53 -26.91 -1.34
C ALA A 7 0.86 -26.09 -0.23
N GLY A 8 0.10 -26.76 0.65
CA GLY A 8 -0.56 -26.12 1.77
C GLY A 8 0.41 -25.43 2.72
N LEU A 9 1.49 -26.12 3.12
CA LEU A 9 2.50 -25.57 4.03
C LEU A 9 3.14 -24.30 3.46
N VAL A 10 3.49 -24.29 2.18
CA VAL A 10 4.06 -23.12 1.52
C VAL A 10 3.07 -21.97 1.49
N VAL A 11 1.85 -22.24 1.01
CA VAL A 11 0.85 -21.19 0.72
C VAL A 11 0.34 -20.56 2.01
N PHE A 12 0.05 -21.38 3.02
CA PHE A 12 -0.63 -20.91 4.23
C PHE A 12 0.29 -20.64 5.42
N VAL A 13 1.53 -21.14 5.42
CA VAL A 13 2.43 -21.00 6.58
C VAL A 13 3.72 -20.28 6.23
N ILE A 14 4.55 -20.86 5.35
CA ILE A 14 5.90 -20.36 5.09
C ILE A 14 5.85 -18.93 4.55
N ARG A 15 4.98 -18.67 3.57
CA ARG A 15 4.92 -17.36 2.92
C ARG A 15 4.34 -16.27 3.82
N PRO A 16 3.17 -16.44 4.46
CA PRO A 16 2.65 -15.45 5.40
C PRO A 16 3.65 -15.15 6.53
N ALA A 17 4.40 -16.17 6.99
CA ALA A 17 5.41 -15.97 8.02
C ALA A 17 6.61 -15.13 7.54
N ILE A 18 7.16 -15.42 6.35
CA ILE A 18 8.30 -14.66 5.80
C ILE A 18 7.89 -13.23 5.48
N LEU A 19 6.78 -13.04 4.77
CA LEU A 19 6.29 -11.69 4.47
C LEU A 19 5.91 -10.95 5.74
N GLY A 20 5.35 -11.66 6.72
CA GLY A 20 5.06 -11.12 8.04
C GLY A 20 6.29 -10.57 8.74
N ALA A 21 7.39 -11.32 8.70
CA ALA A 21 8.66 -10.90 9.30
C ALA A 21 9.27 -9.69 8.57
N VAL A 22 9.21 -9.66 7.23
CA VAL A 22 9.72 -8.52 6.43
C VAL A 22 8.90 -7.25 6.66
N LEU A 23 7.59 -7.38 6.75
CA LEU A 23 6.66 -6.27 6.97
C LEU A 23 6.49 -5.90 8.45
N ALA A 24 7.09 -6.63 9.38
CA ALA A 24 6.96 -6.37 10.83
C ALA A 24 7.41 -4.96 11.23
N ARG A 25 8.30 -4.34 10.44
CA ARG A 25 8.81 -2.98 10.64
C ARG A 25 8.13 -1.94 9.76
N ALA A 26 7.15 -2.32 8.95
CA ALA A 26 6.39 -1.40 8.10
C ALA A 26 5.29 -0.70 8.93
N ARG A 27 5.15 0.62 8.74
CA ARG A 27 4.07 1.44 9.30
C ARG A 27 2.78 1.25 8.51
N MET A 28 2.13 0.11 8.68
CA MET A 28 0.89 -0.22 7.98
C MET A 28 -0.14 -0.83 8.92
N SER A 29 -1.41 -0.69 8.56
CA SER A 29 -2.51 -1.37 9.27
C SER A 29 -2.34 -2.90 9.26
N TRP A 30 -2.86 -3.56 10.29
CA TRP A 30 -2.83 -5.03 10.36
C TRP A 30 -3.58 -5.67 9.18
N GLU A 31 -4.65 -5.02 8.74
CA GLU A 31 -5.44 -5.39 7.57
C GLU A 31 -4.61 -5.36 6.29
N ALA A 32 -3.85 -4.28 6.07
CA ALA A 32 -2.96 -4.17 4.93
C ALA A 32 -1.84 -5.22 5.01
N HIS A 33 -1.30 -5.44 6.22
CA HIS A 33 -0.27 -6.43 6.45
C HIS A 33 -0.76 -7.84 6.07
N ALA A 34 -1.93 -8.23 6.58
CA ALA A 34 -2.55 -9.52 6.26
C ALA A 34 -2.88 -9.63 4.76
N PHE A 35 -3.36 -8.55 4.14
CA PHE A 35 -3.66 -8.51 2.71
C PHE A 35 -2.39 -8.75 1.86
N VAL A 36 -1.30 -8.02 2.12
CA VAL A 36 -0.03 -8.18 1.39
C VAL A 36 0.61 -9.54 1.64
N ALA A 37 0.61 -10.02 2.89
CA ALA A 37 1.14 -11.33 3.24
C ALA A 37 0.35 -12.46 2.55
N TRP A 38 -0.96 -12.29 2.38
CA TRP A 38 -1.84 -13.23 1.69
C TRP A 38 -1.67 -13.17 0.17
N PHE A 39 -1.62 -12.00 -0.47
CA PHE A 39 -1.61 -11.88 -1.94
C PHE A 39 -0.20 -11.83 -2.56
N GLY A 40 0.17 -12.86 -3.32
CA GLY A 40 1.46 -13.00 -4.03
C GLY A 40 1.62 -14.43 -4.54
N PRO A 41 0.80 -14.80 -5.53
CA PRO A 41 0.70 -16.17 -6.01
C PRO A 41 2.05 -16.69 -6.51
N ARG A 42 2.32 -17.98 -6.29
CA ARG A 42 3.42 -18.67 -6.97
C ARG A 42 3.25 -18.54 -8.47
N GLY A 43 4.29 -18.05 -9.15
CA GLY A 43 4.22 -17.67 -10.54
C GLY A 43 4.68 -18.75 -11.53
N LEU A 44 4.68 -18.33 -12.81
CA LEU A 44 5.26 -19.04 -13.95
C LEU A 44 6.74 -19.40 -13.75
N ASN A 45 7.50 -18.61 -13.00
CA ASN A 45 8.93 -18.85 -12.81
C ASN A 45 9.23 -20.23 -12.19
N SER A 46 8.44 -20.69 -11.22
CA SER A 46 8.62 -22.03 -10.64
C SER A 46 8.35 -23.14 -11.66
N LEU A 47 7.38 -22.96 -12.55
CA LEU A 47 7.12 -23.89 -13.65
C LEU A 47 8.25 -23.90 -14.68
N LEU A 48 8.80 -22.72 -15.02
CA LEU A 48 9.93 -22.60 -15.92
C LEU A 48 11.16 -23.33 -15.36
N LEU A 49 11.49 -23.12 -14.09
CA LEU A 49 12.60 -23.82 -13.44
C LEU A 49 12.39 -25.34 -13.41
N ALA A 50 11.18 -25.81 -13.10
CA ALA A 50 10.87 -27.23 -13.14
C ALA A 50 10.96 -27.81 -14.56
N LEU A 51 10.54 -27.04 -15.57
CA LEU A 51 10.66 -27.43 -16.97
C LEU A 51 12.14 -27.51 -17.40
N LEU A 52 13.00 -26.61 -16.93
CA LEU A 52 14.45 -26.70 -17.19
C LEU A 52 15.05 -27.99 -16.63
N VAL A 53 14.59 -28.46 -15.47
CA VAL A 53 15.03 -29.75 -14.87
C VAL A 53 14.60 -30.93 -15.75
N VAL A 54 13.39 -30.89 -16.31
CA VAL A 54 12.92 -31.89 -17.29
C VAL A 54 13.78 -31.85 -18.55
N GLN A 55 14.02 -30.66 -19.10
CA GLN A 55 14.82 -30.48 -20.32
C GLN A 55 16.27 -30.92 -20.14
N ALA A 56 16.83 -30.78 -18.93
CA ALA A 56 18.16 -31.26 -18.57
C ALA A 56 18.24 -32.78 -18.40
N GLY A 57 17.13 -33.52 -18.54
CA GLY A 57 17.10 -34.98 -18.42
C GLY A 57 17.36 -35.49 -17.01
N ILE A 58 17.14 -34.66 -15.98
CA ILE A 58 17.39 -35.03 -14.59
C ILE A 58 16.35 -36.08 -14.15
N PRO A 59 16.78 -37.20 -13.56
CA PRO A 59 15.85 -38.22 -13.04
C PRO A 59 14.81 -37.61 -12.10
N GLY A 60 13.53 -37.89 -12.34
CA GLY A 60 12.42 -37.35 -11.54
C GLY A 60 11.95 -35.95 -11.93
N GLY A 61 12.48 -35.34 -12.99
CA GLY A 61 12.07 -34.02 -13.48
C GLY A 61 10.58 -33.92 -13.81
N GLU A 62 9.98 -34.94 -14.43
CA GLU A 62 8.55 -34.95 -14.76
C GLU A 62 7.66 -34.94 -13.52
N LEU A 63 8.04 -35.71 -12.49
CA LEU A 63 7.34 -35.74 -11.20
C LEU A 63 7.46 -34.39 -10.47
N LEU A 64 8.63 -33.76 -10.54
CA LEU A 64 8.85 -32.42 -10.02
C LEU A 64 7.95 -31.41 -10.74
N LEU A 65 7.92 -31.42 -12.07
CA LEU A 65 7.08 -30.54 -12.87
C LEU A 65 5.60 -30.73 -12.58
N ALA A 66 5.11 -31.98 -12.50
CA ALA A 66 3.72 -32.26 -12.14
C ALA A 66 3.38 -31.74 -10.74
N THR A 67 4.29 -31.93 -9.77
CA THR A 67 4.12 -31.44 -8.40
C THR A 67 4.05 -29.93 -8.34
N VAL A 68 5.00 -29.24 -8.99
CA VAL A 68 5.02 -27.78 -9.07
C VAL A 68 3.79 -27.26 -9.81
N GLY A 69 3.37 -27.92 -10.88
CA GLY A 69 2.12 -27.67 -11.62
C GLY A 69 0.90 -27.59 -10.71
N VAL A 70 0.68 -28.65 -9.92
CA VAL A 70 -0.45 -28.71 -8.98
C VAL A 70 -0.36 -27.60 -7.92
N VAL A 71 0.83 -27.36 -7.35
CA VAL A 71 1.03 -26.30 -6.34
C VAL A 71 0.72 -24.92 -6.91
N VAL A 72 1.22 -24.62 -8.11
CA VAL A 72 1.02 -23.33 -8.78
C VAL A 72 -0.44 -23.15 -9.16
N LEU A 73 -1.09 -24.16 -9.74
CA LEU A 73 -2.50 -24.09 -10.12
C LEU A 73 -3.39 -23.85 -8.89
N ALA A 74 -3.19 -24.61 -7.81
CA ALA A 74 -3.92 -24.42 -6.56
C ALA A 74 -3.69 -23.01 -5.98
N SER A 75 -2.44 -22.54 -5.96
CA SER A 75 -2.11 -21.19 -5.51
C SER A 75 -2.85 -20.13 -6.34
N VAL A 76 -2.78 -20.19 -7.67
CA VAL A 76 -3.43 -19.19 -8.55
C VAL A 76 -4.94 -19.18 -8.35
N VAL A 77 -5.58 -20.35 -8.27
CA VAL A 77 -7.03 -20.46 -8.07
C VAL A 77 -7.45 -19.89 -6.72
N ILE A 78 -6.76 -20.25 -5.62
CA ILE A 78 -7.10 -19.80 -4.26
C ILE A 78 -6.92 -18.28 -4.14
N HIS A 79 -5.79 -17.74 -4.61
CA HIS A 79 -5.53 -16.31 -4.53
C HIS A 79 -6.42 -15.53 -5.51
N GLY A 80 -6.66 -16.05 -6.72
CA GLY A 80 -7.55 -15.43 -7.69
C GLY A 80 -8.99 -15.35 -7.18
N ALA A 81 -9.51 -16.44 -6.59
CA ALA A 81 -10.85 -16.47 -6.02
C ALA A 81 -11.01 -15.54 -4.80
N THR A 82 -9.95 -15.36 -4.02
CA THR A 82 -9.97 -14.49 -2.83
C THR A 82 -9.63 -13.02 -3.13
N ALA A 83 -9.03 -12.70 -4.28
CA ALA A 83 -8.58 -11.35 -4.62
C ALA A 83 -9.71 -10.32 -4.61
N SER A 84 -10.74 -10.51 -5.44
CA SER A 84 -11.86 -9.56 -5.53
C SER A 84 -12.62 -9.36 -4.21
N PRO A 85 -13.04 -10.42 -3.48
CA PRO A 85 -13.75 -10.22 -2.21
C PRO A 85 -12.86 -9.60 -1.12
N ALA A 86 -11.57 -9.95 -1.06
CA ALA A 86 -10.66 -9.37 -0.09
C ALA A 86 -10.35 -7.91 -0.41
N ALA A 87 -10.14 -7.55 -1.67
CA ALA A 87 -9.93 -6.17 -2.09
C ALA A 87 -11.15 -5.30 -1.75
N ALA A 88 -12.36 -5.80 -2.02
CA ALA A 88 -13.58 -5.11 -1.65
C ALA A 88 -13.76 -4.97 -0.12
N TRP A 89 -13.36 -5.98 0.65
CA TRP A 89 -13.37 -5.91 2.12
C TRP A 89 -12.37 -4.87 2.65
N TYR A 90 -11.14 -4.91 2.15
CA TYR A 90 -10.09 -3.97 2.53
C TYR A 90 -10.47 -2.52 2.18
N ALA A 91 -10.97 -2.28 0.97
CA ALA A 91 -11.44 -0.96 0.54
C ALA A 91 -12.56 -0.40 1.45
N ARG A 92 -13.51 -1.23 1.88
CA ARG A 92 -14.58 -0.82 2.82
C ARG A 92 -14.07 -0.52 4.23
N ARG A 93 -12.89 -1.02 4.58
CA ARG A 93 -12.25 -0.81 5.89
C ARG A 93 -11.39 0.45 5.86
N ALA A 94 -10.60 0.62 4.79
CA ALA A 94 -9.91 1.86 4.48
C ALA A 94 -10.85 3.07 4.37
N ALA A 95 -12.05 2.90 3.81
CA ALA A 95 -13.03 3.98 3.74
C ALA A 95 -13.63 4.39 5.10
N ARG A 96 -13.41 3.60 6.17
CA ARG A 96 -13.98 3.86 7.51
C ARG A 96 -12.95 4.37 8.51
N GLU A 97 -11.67 4.22 8.24
CA GLU A 97 -10.59 4.58 9.14
C GLU A 97 -9.46 5.22 8.32
N VAL A 98 -8.91 6.34 8.78
CA VAL A 98 -7.72 6.93 8.17
C VAL A 98 -6.53 6.02 8.48
N LEU A 99 -6.19 5.14 7.53
CA LEU A 99 -5.13 4.16 7.72
C LEU A 99 -3.75 4.83 7.67
N VAL A 100 -2.78 4.26 8.38
CA VAL A 100 -1.42 4.82 8.47
C VAL A 100 -0.76 4.89 7.09
N GLU A 101 -1.01 3.87 6.26
CA GLU A 101 -0.54 3.81 4.88
C GLU A 101 -1.16 4.85 3.94
N GLU A 102 -2.28 5.50 4.28
CA GLU A 102 -2.78 6.64 3.48
C GLU A 102 -1.92 7.88 3.65
N ARG A 103 -1.17 7.99 4.75
CA ARG A 103 -0.27 9.12 5.02
C ARG A 103 1.05 9.00 4.25
N GLU A 104 1.44 7.76 3.93
CA GLU A 104 2.70 7.45 3.27
C GLU A 104 2.46 7.30 1.75
N GLY A 105 2.88 8.30 0.97
CA GLY A 105 2.76 8.27 -0.49
C GLY A 105 3.75 7.32 -1.19
N SER A 106 4.69 6.72 -0.45
CA SER A 106 5.74 5.87 -1.00
C SER A 106 5.99 4.60 -0.18
N ALA A 107 6.42 3.54 -0.86
CA ALA A 107 6.80 2.30 -0.20
C ALA A 107 7.99 2.48 0.77
N LEU A 108 8.89 3.44 0.50
CA LEU A 108 10.03 3.75 1.39
C LEU A 108 9.56 4.48 2.66
N GLY A 109 8.58 5.37 2.54
CA GLY A 109 7.99 6.09 3.67
C GLY A 109 7.40 5.15 4.73
N LEU A 110 6.80 4.04 4.29
CA LEU A 110 6.33 2.98 5.20
C LEU A 110 7.43 2.38 6.10
N PHE A 111 8.71 2.48 5.73
CA PHE A 111 9.84 1.94 6.50
C PHE A 111 10.78 3.00 7.07
N ALA A 112 10.59 4.27 6.71
CA ALA A 112 11.40 5.38 7.22
C ALA A 112 10.89 5.80 8.61
N GLU A 113 11.83 6.11 9.50
CA GLU A 113 11.52 6.85 10.73
C GLU A 113 11.65 8.32 10.35
N GLU A 114 10.52 9.03 10.26
CA GLU A 114 10.55 10.49 10.09
C GLU A 114 10.92 11.13 11.43
N ASP A 115 11.97 11.95 11.43
CA ASP A 115 12.14 12.96 12.46
C ASP A 115 10.97 13.94 12.31
N GLU A 116 10.02 13.94 13.26
CA GLU A 116 8.93 14.92 13.31
C GLU A 116 9.54 16.32 13.50
N GLU A 117 9.95 16.97 12.41
CA GLU A 117 10.20 18.41 12.43
C GLU A 117 8.88 19.08 12.83
N GLU A 118 8.89 19.76 13.98
CA GLU A 118 7.70 20.36 14.57
C GLU A 118 7.22 21.52 13.67
N ILE A 119 6.28 21.21 12.77
CA ILE A 119 5.74 22.19 11.82
C ILE A 119 4.97 23.27 12.62
N PRO A 120 5.31 24.57 12.47
CA PRO A 120 4.63 25.65 13.17
C PRO A 120 3.13 25.66 12.85
N ARG A 121 2.29 25.65 13.89
CA ARG A 121 0.83 25.74 13.76
C ARG A 121 0.37 27.19 13.86
N ILE A 122 -0.62 27.56 13.05
CA ILE A 122 -1.26 28.87 13.07
C ILE A 122 -2.76 28.74 13.33
N THR A 123 -3.38 29.79 13.87
CA THR A 123 -4.83 29.83 14.11
C THR A 123 -5.60 30.29 12.86
N PRO A 124 -6.92 30.01 12.77
CA PRO A 124 -7.76 30.50 11.68
C PRO A 124 -7.72 32.03 11.50
N GLU A 125 -7.60 32.78 12.59
CA GLU A 125 -7.48 34.23 12.57
C GLU A 125 -6.17 34.69 11.93
N GLN A 126 -5.06 34.02 12.25
CA GLN A 126 -3.76 34.27 11.62
C GLN A 126 -3.80 33.97 10.12
N LEU A 127 -4.43 32.86 9.73
CA LEU A 127 -4.64 32.54 8.31
C LEU A 127 -5.45 33.62 7.61
N HIS A 128 -6.55 34.09 8.22
CA HIS A 128 -7.38 35.15 7.64
C HIS A 128 -6.58 36.45 7.43
N GLN A 129 -5.71 36.81 8.36
CA GLN A 129 -4.79 37.94 8.19
C GLN A 129 -3.80 37.70 7.04
N MET A 130 -3.21 36.51 6.94
CA MET A 130 -2.29 36.18 5.85
C MET A 130 -2.97 36.22 4.47
N MET A 131 -4.25 35.89 4.38
CA MET A 131 -5.01 35.95 3.12
C MET A 131 -5.05 37.35 2.50
N SER A 132 -5.01 38.42 3.31
CA SER A 132 -5.00 39.79 2.80
C SER A 132 -3.60 40.33 2.50
N GLU A 133 -2.57 39.88 3.23
CA GLU A 133 -1.20 40.40 3.13
C GLU A 133 -0.32 39.62 2.14
N LEU A 134 -0.41 38.29 2.15
CA LEU A 134 0.56 37.40 1.50
C LEU A 134 -0.07 36.48 0.45
N SER A 135 -1.41 36.41 0.40
CA SER A 135 -2.15 35.54 -0.51
C SER A 135 -1.62 34.08 -0.51
N PRO A 136 -1.52 33.40 0.64
CA PRO A 136 -0.94 32.06 0.72
C PRO A 136 -1.66 31.05 -0.20
N VAL A 137 -0.97 29.97 -0.53
CA VAL A 137 -1.62 28.76 -1.04
C VAL A 137 -2.23 28.04 0.16
N VAL A 138 -3.54 27.79 0.11
CA VAL A 138 -4.23 26.98 1.13
C VAL A 138 -4.33 25.56 0.60
N LEU A 139 -3.74 24.61 1.30
CA LEU A 139 -3.69 23.21 0.93
C LEU A 139 -4.61 22.39 1.85
N ASP A 140 -5.63 21.76 1.29
CA ASP A 140 -6.46 20.80 2.00
C ASP A 140 -5.72 19.45 2.07
N VAL A 141 -5.22 19.12 3.26
CA VAL A 141 -4.52 17.85 3.54
C VAL A 141 -5.38 16.91 4.38
N ARG A 142 -6.71 17.13 4.45
CA ARG A 142 -7.63 16.22 5.12
C ARG A 142 -7.58 14.83 4.48
N SER A 143 -7.77 13.82 5.32
CA SER A 143 -7.96 12.45 4.86
C SER A 143 -9.10 12.36 3.85
N ARG A 144 -9.10 11.36 2.97
CA ARG A 144 -10.20 11.14 2.02
C ARG A 144 -11.54 11.01 2.73
N MET A 145 -11.58 10.28 3.84
CA MET A 145 -12.78 10.14 4.65
C MET A 145 -13.29 11.48 5.20
N SER A 146 -12.41 12.29 5.79
CA SER A 146 -12.79 13.61 6.33
C SER A 146 -13.32 14.52 5.22
N TYR A 147 -12.61 14.59 4.09
CA TYR A 147 -13.00 15.38 2.91
C TYR A 147 -14.38 14.99 2.37
N ASP A 148 -14.67 13.70 2.26
CA ASP A 148 -15.95 13.21 1.72
C ASP A 148 -17.12 13.41 2.70
N SER A 149 -16.83 13.43 4.01
CA SER A 149 -17.85 13.55 5.06
C SER A 149 -18.17 14.98 5.48
N GLU A 150 -17.21 15.91 5.35
CA GLU A 150 -17.35 17.32 5.72
C GLU A 150 -17.54 18.20 4.48
N GLN A 151 -18.69 18.85 4.36
CA GLN A 151 -18.97 19.75 3.23
C GLN A 151 -18.29 21.12 3.36
N ALA A 152 -17.78 21.46 4.54
CA ALA A 152 -17.08 22.72 4.75
C ALA A 152 -15.64 22.63 4.22
N HIS A 153 -15.24 23.61 3.41
CA HIS A 153 -13.87 23.78 2.92
C HIS A 153 -13.53 25.27 2.88
N ILE A 154 -12.24 25.60 2.90
CA ILE A 154 -11.79 26.99 2.83
C ILE A 154 -11.93 27.45 1.37
N PRO A 155 -12.63 28.57 1.06
CA PRO A 155 -12.78 29.00 -0.32
C PRO A 155 -11.43 29.24 -1.03
N GLY A 156 -11.23 28.58 -2.18
CA GLY A 156 -10.01 28.71 -2.98
C GLY A 156 -8.86 27.83 -2.52
N ASP A 157 -9.12 26.87 -1.63
CA ASP A 157 -8.17 25.82 -1.30
C ASP A 157 -7.89 24.89 -2.50
N ILE A 158 -6.73 24.26 -2.45
CA ILE A 158 -6.29 23.26 -3.42
C ILE A 158 -6.12 21.96 -2.67
N ARG A 159 -6.54 20.86 -3.30
CA ARG A 159 -6.26 19.51 -2.82
C ARG A 159 -5.28 18.85 -3.75
N VAL A 160 -4.20 18.31 -3.18
CA VAL A 160 -3.16 17.59 -3.91
C VAL A 160 -3.01 16.22 -3.26
N LEU A 161 -2.99 15.15 -4.06
CA LEU A 161 -2.83 13.81 -3.53
C LEU A 161 -1.37 13.56 -3.11
N PRO A 162 -1.11 12.71 -2.08
CA PRO A 162 0.25 12.45 -1.59
C PRO A 162 1.22 11.98 -2.67
N ASP A 163 0.75 11.23 -3.67
CA ASP A 163 1.52 10.73 -4.81
C ASP A 163 1.85 11.82 -5.86
N GLU A 164 1.11 12.92 -5.87
CA GLU A 164 1.30 14.06 -6.79
C GLU A 164 2.01 15.23 -6.12
N VAL A 165 2.18 15.21 -4.79
CA VAL A 165 2.62 16.39 -4.00
C VAL A 165 4.01 16.88 -4.38
N ILE A 166 4.91 15.96 -4.75
CA ILE A 166 6.29 16.29 -5.14
C ILE A 166 6.29 17.04 -6.48
N GLU A 167 5.59 16.50 -7.49
CA GLU A 167 5.46 17.14 -8.81
C GLU A 167 4.72 18.48 -8.72
N TRP A 168 3.69 18.55 -7.89
CA TRP A 168 2.97 19.79 -7.63
C TRP A 168 3.89 20.85 -7.00
N ALA A 169 4.70 20.47 -6.00
CA ALA A 169 5.61 21.36 -5.28
C ALA A 169 6.73 21.93 -6.17
N GLU A 170 7.20 21.16 -7.15
CA GLU A 170 8.19 21.64 -8.14
C GLU A 170 7.67 22.82 -8.99
N ASN A 171 6.35 22.90 -9.17
CA ASN A 171 5.68 23.92 -9.97
C ASN A 171 5.18 25.13 -9.15
N GLN A 172 5.41 25.17 -7.83
CA GLN A 172 4.99 26.29 -6.98
C GLN A 172 6.07 27.36 -6.82
N ASP A 173 5.64 28.61 -6.64
CA ASP A 173 6.53 29.69 -6.24
C ASP A 173 7.02 29.48 -4.81
N ARG A 174 8.33 29.29 -4.64
CA ARG A 174 8.98 29.06 -3.34
C ARG A 174 8.89 30.25 -2.39
N ASN A 175 8.56 31.44 -2.89
CA ASN A 175 8.39 32.64 -2.05
C ASN A 175 6.96 32.81 -1.53
N ARG A 176 6.00 32.02 -2.03
CA ARG A 176 4.61 32.10 -1.61
C ARG A 176 4.38 31.17 -0.41
N PRO A 177 3.83 31.66 0.71
CA PRO A 177 3.57 30.81 1.86
C PRO A 177 2.52 29.74 1.53
N ILE A 178 2.74 28.53 2.02
CA ILE A 178 1.81 27.41 1.92
C ILE A 178 1.27 27.14 3.33
N VAL A 179 -0.05 27.11 3.45
CA VAL A 179 -0.74 26.76 4.70
C VAL A 179 -1.54 25.50 4.45
N ALA A 180 -1.14 24.41 5.10
CA ALA A 180 -1.87 23.15 5.08
C ALA A 180 -2.87 23.10 6.24
N TYR A 181 -4.08 22.59 5.99
CA TYR A 181 -5.08 22.38 7.03
C TYR A 181 -5.63 20.95 7.01
N CYS A 182 -5.90 20.42 8.20
CA CYS A 182 -6.57 19.14 8.44
C CYS A 182 -7.74 19.34 9.43
N SER A 183 -8.63 18.35 9.55
CA SER A 183 -9.69 18.30 10.58
C SER A 183 -9.31 17.44 11.78
#